data_AF-A0A6G1PDH1-F1
#
_entry.id   AF-A0A6G1PDH1-F1
#
_cell.length_a   1.000
_cell.length_b   1.000
_cell.length_c   1.000
_cell.angle_alpha   90.00
_cell.angle_beta   90.00
_cell.angle_gamma   90.00
#
_symmetry.space_group_name_H-M   'P 1'
#
loop_
_entity.id
_entity.type
_entity.pdbx_description
1 polymer ?
#
loop_
_entity_poly.entity_id
_entity_poly.type
_entity_poly.pdbx_seq_one_letter_code
_entity_poly.pdbx_strand_id
1 'polypeptide(L)'
;MPPKNKGKKSAKGKTSSVVDGVSTEEMSKDQLEEHIIRLREELDREREERSYFQLERDKIMAFWEISKRDLEETKAELRNRQREREEAEERHRVEISVYKQKLKHVLSEHHNSISELKLDAVAASSLIQNQHTESELRLQKGKHGLQADLREKQLQNQNCIKELKLKHQVELMELSNDYDKTIRQIQVKYHEKMQLMVEEEGKRRRAEINELEDRMKSRIVTMMEEHERALRGAEEYYSTVQNKLLADQKVLKEEFAEVQKQLAQADKELSVAQQENKRLHESLHEAQQKLPELQKQLQEHSQAKAKMAASRARLKVKEKELRDLMVEHELLLQAFEKIQQERDELLRRQTQTILDMQQKSGLKELLLERKLAALTETLEKKEAQLCAALSSSNLDPTAGSNSANRLQEILESKHITISALREDLTRQCKEYDDLLSTCQERLKALGVPLYEFPFRPSEQILAGPTPKH
;
A
#
# COMPACT_ATOMS: atom_id res chain seq x y z
N MET A 1 -56.61 -147.58 -40.49
CA MET A 1 -57.11 -148.97 -40.49
C MET A 1 -56.37 -149.79 -41.54
N PRO A 2 -56.01 -151.05 -41.27
CA PRO A 2 -55.81 -152.08 -42.28
C PRO A 2 -56.97 -153.10 -42.29
N PRO A 3 -57.27 -153.69 -43.45
CA PRO A 3 -57.41 -155.15 -43.52
C PRO A 3 -56.59 -155.70 -44.71
N LYS A 4 -55.59 -156.54 -44.52
CA LYS A 4 -55.72 -158.01 -44.38
C LYS A 4 -56.74 -158.63 -45.34
N ASN A 5 -56.28 -158.95 -46.55
CA ASN A 5 -56.98 -159.88 -47.45
C ASN A 5 -56.52 -161.32 -47.16
N LYS A 6 -57.44 -162.30 -47.14
CA LYS A 6 -57.14 -163.71 -46.81
C LYS A 6 -56.95 -164.53 -48.09
N GLY A 7 -55.80 -165.18 -48.24
CA GLY A 7 -55.61 -166.22 -49.27
C GLY A 7 -56.33 -167.52 -48.91
N LYS A 8 -56.81 -168.25 -49.93
CA LYS A 8 -57.45 -169.58 -49.81
C LYS A 8 -56.60 -170.61 -50.58
N LYS A 9 -56.19 -171.70 -49.91
CA LYS A 9 -55.41 -172.82 -50.48
C LYS A 9 -56.32 -173.92 -51.02
N SER A 10 -55.98 -174.50 -52.18
CA SER A 10 -56.24 -175.91 -52.61
C SER A 10 -56.10 -176.03 -54.14
N ALA A 11 -55.62 -177.12 -54.78
CA ALA A 11 -54.85 -178.27 -54.31
C ALA A 11 -54.25 -179.05 -55.52
N LYS A 12 -53.01 -179.55 -55.36
CA LYS A 12 -52.47 -180.85 -55.80
C LYS A 12 -53.04 -181.50 -57.09
N GLY A 13 -52.27 -181.51 -58.18
CA GLY A 13 -52.49 -182.32 -59.39
C GLY A 13 -51.17 -182.77 -60.04
N LYS A 14 -50.95 -184.10 -60.10
CA LYS A 14 -49.82 -184.86 -60.66
C LYS A 14 -48.81 -184.14 -61.59
N THR A 15 -47.54 -184.16 -61.19
CA THR A 15 -46.38 -183.96 -62.08
C THR A 15 -46.02 -185.27 -62.80
N SER A 16 -45.89 -185.20 -64.13
CA SER A 16 -45.00 -186.10 -64.88
C SER A 16 -43.58 -185.54 -64.78
N SER A 17 -42.57 -186.36 -64.50
CA SER A 17 -41.17 -185.93 -64.47
C SER A 17 -40.54 -186.12 -65.85
N VAL A 18 -40.57 -185.07 -66.66
CA VAL A 18 -39.76 -184.96 -67.88
C VAL A 18 -38.54 -184.11 -67.55
N VAL A 19 -37.35 -184.63 -67.83
CA VAL A 19 -36.07 -183.91 -67.77
C VAL A 19 -35.41 -184.10 -69.13
N ASP A 20 -35.05 -183.01 -69.79
CA ASP A 20 -34.39 -182.95 -71.12
C ASP A 20 -34.98 -183.83 -72.24
N GLY A 21 -36.30 -184.01 -72.24
CA GLY A 21 -37.04 -184.48 -73.42
C GLY A 21 -36.80 -185.94 -73.85
N VAL A 22 -36.08 -186.74 -73.07
CA VAL A 22 -35.84 -188.17 -73.30
C VAL A 22 -36.32 -188.98 -72.10
N SER A 23 -36.91 -190.16 -72.33
CA SER A 23 -37.32 -191.05 -71.24
C SER A 23 -36.10 -191.63 -70.54
N THR A 24 -36.04 -191.51 -69.21
CA THR A 24 -34.95 -192.08 -68.40
C THR A 24 -34.89 -193.62 -68.43
N GLU A 25 -35.88 -194.28 -69.04
CA GLU A 25 -35.94 -195.74 -69.20
C GLU A 25 -35.19 -196.26 -70.45
N GLU A 26 -34.76 -195.39 -71.37
CA GLU A 26 -34.14 -195.78 -72.66
C GLU A 26 -32.64 -195.43 -72.80
N MET A 27 -32.07 -194.72 -71.82
CA MET A 27 -30.69 -194.22 -71.87
C MET A 27 -29.69 -195.29 -71.42
N SER A 28 -28.57 -195.45 -72.16
CA SER A 28 -27.49 -196.35 -71.73
C SER A 28 -26.74 -195.79 -70.51
N LYS A 29 -26.08 -196.67 -69.74
CA LYS A 29 -25.40 -196.32 -68.48
C LYS A 29 -24.43 -195.14 -68.65
N ASP A 30 -23.60 -195.17 -69.68
CA ASP A 30 -22.57 -194.15 -69.91
C ASP A 30 -23.19 -192.80 -70.35
N GLN A 31 -24.31 -192.82 -71.07
CA GLN A 31 -25.06 -191.61 -71.42
C GLN A 31 -25.77 -190.99 -70.21
N LEU A 32 -26.26 -191.81 -69.28
CA LEU A 32 -26.76 -191.33 -67.98
C LEU A 32 -25.63 -190.73 -67.15
N GLU A 33 -24.43 -191.33 -67.14
CA GLU A 33 -23.26 -190.78 -66.44
C GLU A 33 -22.81 -189.43 -67.03
N GLU A 34 -22.74 -189.26 -68.35
CA GLU A 34 -22.49 -187.95 -68.98
C GLU A 34 -23.58 -186.91 -68.68
N HIS A 35 -24.85 -187.29 -68.72
CA HIS A 35 -25.96 -186.36 -68.43
C HIS A 35 -25.94 -185.92 -66.95
N ILE A 36 -25.62 -186.83 -66.04
CA ILE A 36 -25.36 -186.52 -64.62
C ILE A 36 -24.18 -185.55 -64.47
N ILE A 37 -23.13 -185.65 -65.29
CA ILE A 37 -22.00 -184.70 -65.27
C ILE A 37 -22.45 -183.31 -65.77
N ARG A 38 -23.14 -183.22 -66.91
CA ARG A 38 -23.67 -181.94 -67.43
C ARG A 38 -24.60 -181.26 -66.45
N LEU A 39 -25.57 -181.98 -65.87
CA LEU A 39 -26.48 -181.46 -64.86
C LEU A 39 -25.75 -181.02 -63.57
N ARG A 40 -24.63 -181.65 -63.21
CA ARG A 40 -23.78 -181.19 -62.09
C ARG A 40 -23.05 -179.90 -62.44
N GLU A 41 -22.45 -179.81 -63.61
CA GLU A 41 -21.79 -178.58 -64.08
C GLU A 41 -22.78 -177.41 -64.19
N GLU A 42 -23.98 -177.65 -64.72
CA GLU A 42 -25.04 -176.64 -64.78
C GLU A 42 -25.53 -176.22 -63.39
N LEU A 43 -25.73 -177.18 -62.49
CA LEU A 43 -26.05 -176.91 -61.09
C LEU A 43 -24.95 -176.12 -60.38
N ASP A 44 -23.68 -176.38 -60.68
CA ASP A 44 -22.54 -175.66 -60.11
C ASP A 44 -22.37 -174.27 -60.74
N ARG A 45 -22.60 -174.07 -62.04
CA ARG A 45 -22.70 -172.75 -62.67
C ARG A 45 -23.85 -171.92 -62.08
N GLU A 46 -25.05 -172.49 -61.95
CA GLU A 46 -26.21 -171.85 -61.30
C GLU A 46 -25.91 -171.48 -59.84
N ARG A 47 -25.13 -172.29 -59.12
CA ARG A 47 -24.65 -171.97 -57.76
C ARG A 47 -23.65 -170.82 -57.76
N GLU A 48 -22.69 -170.82 -58.68
CA GLU A 48 -21.71 -169.74 -58.84
C GLU A 48 -22.37 -168.42 -59.23
N GLU A 49 -23.26 -168.42 -60.22
CA GLU A 49 -24.04 -167.25 -60.63
C GLU A 49 -24.93 -166.74 -59.50
N ARG A 50 -25.66 -167.63 -58.80
CA ARG A 50 -26.45 -167.24 -57.62
C ARG A 50 -25.58 -166.63 -56.52
N SER A 51 -24.38 -167.16 -56.30
CA SER A 51 -23.41 -166.62 -55.34
C SER A 51 -22.93 -165.23 -55.78
N TYR A 52 -22.58 -165.06 -57.06
CA TYR A 52 -22.18 -163.79 -57.65
C TYR A 52 -23.28 -162.73 -57.57
N PHE A 53 -24.52 -163.04 -57.98
CA PHE A 53 -25.66 -162.14 -57.86
C PHE A 53 -26.08 -161.86 -56.41
N GLN A 54 -25.75 -162.75 -55.47
CA GLN A 54 -25.92 -162.46 -54.05
C GLN A 54 -24.86 -161.48 -53.55
N LEU A 55 -23.58 -161.68 -53.89
CA LEU A 55 -22.49 -160.75 -53.58
C LEU A 55 -22.69 -159.36 -54.19
N GLU A 56 -23.07 -159.26 -55.47
CA GLU A 56 -23.35 -157.96 -56.10
C GLU A 56 -24.59 -157.28 -55.50
N ARG A 57 -25.63 -158.04 -55.12
CA ARG A 57 -26.78 -157.48 -54.39
C ARG A 57 -26.38 -156.94 -53.02
N ASP A 58 -25.60 -157.70 -52.26
CA ASP A 58 -25.16 -157.32 -50.92
C ASP A 58 -24.21 -156.12 -50.98
N LYS A 59 -23.37 -156.04 -52.02
CA LYS A 59 -22.52 -154.89 -52.35
C LYS A 59 -23.33 -153.65 -52.76
N ILE A 60 -24.33 -153.78 -53.63
CA ILE A 60 -25.25 -152.68 -53.99
C ILE A 60 -26.03 -152.21 -52.76
N MET A 61 -26.48 -153.13 -51.91
CA MET A 61 -27.19 -152.82 -50.66
C MET A 61 -26.27 -152.07 -49.69
N ALA A 62 -25.03 -152.52 -49.51
CA ALA A 62 -24.03 -151.83 -48.70
C ALA A 62 -23.70 -150.43 -49.24
N PHE A 63 -23.50 -150.27 -50.55
CA PHE A 63 -23.31 -148.96 -51.17
C PHE A 63 -24.53 -148.05 -50.96
N TRP A 64 -25.74 -148.57 -51.12
CA TRP A 64 -26.97 -147.81 -50.89
C TRP A 64 -27.11 -147.38 -49.42
N GLU A 65 -26.81 -148.26 -48.46
CA GLU A 65 -26.81 -147.93 -47.04
C GLU A 65 -25.73 -146.91 -46.66
N ILE A 66 -24.54 -147.01 -47.25
CA ILE A 66 -23.46 -146.02 -47.08
C ILE A 66 -23.91 -144.68 -47.66
N SER A 67 -24.24 -144.58 -48.94
CA SER A 67 -24.66 -143.32 -49.57
C SER A 67 -25.92 -142.72 -48.93
N LYS A 68 -26.81 -143.54 -48.37
CA LYS A 68 -27.94 -143.05 -47.58
C LYS A 68 -27.49 -142.43 -46.25
N ARG A 69 -26.58 -143.07 -45.51
CA ARG A 69 -25.99 -142.49 -44.29
C ARG A 69 -25.22 -141.22 -44.61
N ASP A 70 -24.35 -141.22 -45.61
CA ASP A 70 -23.58 -140.04 -46.03
C ASP A 70 -24.51 -138.87 -46.41
N LEU A 71 -25.64 -139.16 -47.06
CA LEU A 71 -26.67 -138.17 -47.39
C LEU A 71 -27.44 -137.68 -46.15
N GLU A 72 -27.66 -138.52 -45.14
CA GLU A 72 -28.28 -138.13 -43.87
C GLU A 72 -27.33 -137.31 -43.00
N GLU A 73 -26.04 -137.67 -42.97
CA GLU A 73 -24.94 -136.96 -42.30
C GLU A 73 -24.71 -135.58 -42.92
N THR A 74 -24.48 -135.48 -44.23
CA THR A 74 -24.31 -134.18 -44.92
C THR A 74 -25.54 -133.27 -44.80
N LYS A 75 -26.76 -133.84 -44.76
CA LYS A 75 -27.98 -133.08 -44.43
C LYS A 75 -28.00 -132.59 -42.98
N ALA A 76 -27.50 -133.37 -42.03
CA ALA A 76 -27.36 -132.96 -40.63
C ALA A 76 -26.31 -131.85 -40.48
N GLU A 77 -25.14 -132.00 -41.12
CA GLU A 77 -24.09 -130.98 -41.16
C GLU A 77 -24.58 -129.67 -41.78
N LEU A 78 -25.32 -129.71 -42.89
CA LEU A 78 -25.90 -128.51 -43.51
C LEU A 78 -26.86 -127.79 -42.57
N ARG A 79 -27.69 -128.53 -41.82
CA ARG A 79 -28.57 -127.97 -40.77
C ARG A 79 -27.78 -127.40 -39.59
N ASN A 80 -26.65 -128.02 -39.22
CA ASN A 80 -25.77 -127.50 -38.17
C ASN A 80 -25.15 -126.18 -38.63
N ARG A 81 -24.56 -126.14 -39.83
CA ARG A 81 -23.97 -124.93 -40.44
C ARG A 81 -24.98 -123.81 -40.71
N GLN A 82 -26.24 -124.14 -40.97
CA GLN A 82 -27.32 -123.16 -41.04
C GLN A 82 -27.61 -122.55 -39.66
N ARG A 83 -27.76 -123.38 -38.63
CA ARG A 83 -27.97 -122.92 -37.24
C ARG A 83 -26.78 -122.11 -36.71
N GLU A 84 -25.55 -122.56 -36.95
CA GLU A 84 -24.33 -121.82 -36.58
C GLU A 84 -24.29 -120.41 -37.21
N ARG A 85 -24.75 -120.26 -38.45
CA ARG A 85 -24.88 -118.95 -39.12
C ARG A 85 -26.00 -118.11 -38.53
N GLU A 86 -27.19 -118.69 -38.31
CA GLU A 86 -28.32 -117.99 -37.70
C GLU A 86 -27.99 -117.49 -36.28
N GLU A 87 -27.33 -118.31 -35.47
CA GLU A 87 -26.84 -117.91 -34.15
C GLU A 87 -25.74 -116.85 -34.22
N ALA A 88 -24.84 -116.90 -35.21
CA ALA A 88 -23.81 -115.88 -35.40
C ALA A 88 -24.41 -114.54 -35.82
N GLU A 89 -25.40 -114.55 -36.73
CA GLU A 89 -26.16 -113.36 -37.09
C GLU A 89 -26.89 -112.77 -35.88
N GLU A 90 -27.54 -113.60 -35.06
CA GLU A 90 -28.26 -113.12 -33.87
C GLU A 90 -27.30 -112.59 -32.80
N ARG A 91 -26.16 -113.25 -32.57
CA ARG A 91 -25.07 -112.73 -31.73
C ARG A 91 -24.61 -111.35 -32.21
N HIS A 92 -24.35 -111.17 -33.51
CA HIS A 92 -23.97 -109.87 -34.06
C HIS A 92 -25.09 -108.81 -33.98
N ARG A 93 -26.37 -109.18 -34.14
CA ARG A 93 -27.49 -108.25 -33.93
C ARG A 93 -27.56 -107.77 -32.48
N VAL A 94 -27.37 -108.67 -31.51
CA VAL A 94 -27.30 -108.35 -30.08
C VAL A 94 -26.09 -107.47 -29.78
N GLU A 95 -24.90 -107.79 -30.29
CA GLU A 95 -23.70 -106.95 -30.16
C GLU A 95 -23.93 -105.53 -30.70
N ILE A 96 -24.47 -105.39 -31.91
CA ILE A 96 -24.81 -104.10 -32.51
C ILE A 96 -25.82 -103.33 -31.64
N SER A 97 -26.81 -104.01 -31.06
CA SER A 97 -27.78 -103.40 -30.14
C SER A 97 -27.11 -102.89 -28.86
N VAL A 98 -26.24 -103.69 -28.25
CA VAL A 98 -25.45 -103.33 -27.06
C VAL A 98 -24.51 -102.15 -27.35
N TYR A 99 -23.79 -102.16 -28.48
CA TYR A 99 -22.92 -101.04 -28.86
C TYR A 99 -23.72 -99.77 -29.16
N LYS A 100 -24.89 -99.85 -29.82
CA LYS A 100 -25.79 -98.71 -30.00
C LYS A 100 -26.27 -98.15 -28.65
N GLN A 101 -26.61 -99.00 -27.68
CA GLN A 101 -27.04 -98.55 -26.37
C GLN A 101 -25.89 -97.94 -25.55
N LYS A 102 -24.68 -98.52 -25.61
CA LYS A 102 -23.47 -97.93 -25.01
C LYS A 102 -23.15 -96.56 -25.61
N LEU A 103 -23.23 -96.41 -26.94
CA LEU A 103 -23.01 -95.13 -27.61
C LEU A 103 -24.05 -94.08 -27.20
N LYS A 104 -25.35 -94.45 -27.13
CA LYS A 104 -26.40 -93.56 -26.62
C LYS A 104 -26.12 -93.11 -25.18
N HIS A 105 -25.71 -94.04 -24.32
CA HIS A 105 -25.38 -93.75 -22.92
C HIS A 105 -24.21 -92.77 -22.82
N VAL A 106 -23.08 -93.04 -23.46
CA VAL A 106 -21.90 -92.15 -23.47
C VAL A 106 -22.24 -90.77 -24.04
N LEU A 107 -23.03 -90.68 -25.12
CA LEU A 107 -23.49 -89.41 -25.66
C LEU A 107 -24.40 -88.65 -24.69
N SER A 108 -25.29 -89.36 -23.97
CA SER A 108 -26.15 -88.74 -22.95
C SER A 108 -25.37 -88.28 -21.72
N GLU A 109 -24.36 -89.04 -21.27
CA GLU A 109 -23.48 -88.65 -20.17
C GLU A 109 -22.66 -87.41 -20.55
N HIS A 110 -22.02 -87.40 -21.73
CA HIS A 110 -21.31 -86.23 -22.22
C HIS A 110 -22.23 -85.01 -22.37
N HIS A 111 -23.46 -85.19 -22.88
CA HIS A 111 -24.43 -84.10 -22.99
C HIS A 111 -24.83 -83.54 -21.61
N ASN A 112 -25.08 -84.42 -20.63
CA ASN A 112 -25.40 -84.04 -19.26
C ASN A 112 -24.22 -83.32 -18.60
N SER A 113 -23.01 -83.89 -18.63
CA SER A 113 -21.81 -83.27 -18.06
C SER A 113 -21.49 -81.90 -18.68
N ILE A 114 -21.65 -81.74 -20.00
CA ILE A 114 -21.48 -80.44 -20.67
C ILE A 114 -22.57 -79.46 -20.24
N SER A 115 -23.79 -79.92 -19.99
CA SER A 115 -24.91 -79.08 -19.55
C SER A 115 -24.72 -78.65 -18.09
N GLU A 116 -24.32 -79.55 -17.20
CA GLU A 116 -23.95 -79.27 -15.80
C GLU A 116 -22.80 -78.27 -15.74
N LEU A 117 -21.68 -78.50 -16.43
CA LEU A 117 -20.56 -77.56 -16.48
C LEU A 117 -20.95 -76.17 -17.02
N LYS A 118 -21.90 -76.09 -17.96
CA LYS A 118 -22.44 -74.81 -18.44
C LYS A 118 -23.32 -74.12 -17.40
N LEU A 119 -24.17 -74.87 -16.70
CA LEU A 119 -25.00 -74.34 -15.61
C LEU A 119 -24.13 -73.83 -14.47
N ASP A 120 -23.12 -74.60 -14.06
CA ASP A 120 -22.15 -74.21 -13.02
C ASP A 120 -21.35 -72.96 -13.43
N ALA A 121 -20.89 -72.88 -14.68
CA ALA A 121 -20.20 -71.69 -15.18
C ALA A 121 -21.10 -70.45 -15.20
N VAL A 122 -22.37 -70.58 -15.58
CA VAL A 122 -23.36 -69.49 -15.54
C VAL A 122 -23.69 -69.09 -14.10
N ALA A 123 -23.87 -70.06 -13.20
CA ALA A 123 -24.13 -69.82 -11.78
C ALA A 123 -22.96 -69.12 -11.09
N ALA A 124 -21.72 -69.56 -11.35
CA ALA A 124 -20.51 -68.92 -10.84
C ALA A 124 -20.34 -67.49 -11.39
N SER A 125 -20.57 -67.28 -12.69
CA SER A 125 -20.53 -65.96 -13.31
C SER A 125 -21.59 -65.02 -12.73
N SER A 126 -22.83 -65.50 -12.54
CA SER A 126 -23.91 -64.73 -11.92
C SER A 126 -23.61 -64.40 -10.46
N LEU A 127 -23.06 -65.34 -9.69
CA LEU A 127 -22.64 -65.12 -8.30
C LEU A 127 -21.56 -64.04 -8.21
N ILE A 128 -20.53 -64.12 -9.06
CA ILE A 128 -19.45 -63.11 -9.12
C ILE A 128 -20.02 -61.75 -9.52
N GLN A 129 -20.90 -61.69 -10.53
CA GLN A 129 -21.57 -60.45 -10.94
C GLN A 129 -22.40 -59.83 -9.80
N ASN A 130 -23.15 -60.65 -9.05
CA ASN A 130 -23.95 -60.18 -7.91
C ASN A 130 -23.05 -59.68 -6.77
N GLN A 131 -21.94 -60.36 -6.47
CA GLN A 131 -20.98 -59.89 -5.46
C GLN A 131 -20.33 -58.55 -5.87
N HIS A 132 -20.01 -58.38 -7.16
CA HIS A 132 -19.51 -57.12 -7.69
C HIS A 132 -20.54 -56.00 -7.56
N THR A 133 -21.79 -56.19 -8.03
CA THR A 133 -22.83 -55.14 -7.91
C THR A 133 -23.13 -54.80 -6.46
N GLU A 134 -23.16 -55.76 -5.53
CA GLU A 134 -23.27 -55.50 -4.09
C GLU A 134 -22.09 -54.71 -3.52
N SER A 135 -20.87 -54.98 -3.99
CA SER A 135 -19.67 -54.22 -3.58
C SER A 135 -19.69 -52.78 -4.11
N GLU A 136 -20.09 -52.59 -5.38
CA GLU A 136 -20.25 -51.27 -5.99
C GLU A 136 -21.32 -50.45 -5.29
N LEU A 137 -22.47 -51.05 -4.98
CA LEU A 137 -23.55 -50.41 -4.23
C LEU A 137 -23.10 -50.01 -2.81
N ARG A 138 -22.29 -50.84 -2.14
CA ARG A 138 -21.69 -50.49 -0.84
C ARG A 138 -20.71 -49.32 -0.96
N LEU A 139 -19.84 -49.31 -1.97
CA LEU A 139 -18.89 -48.23 -2.23
C LEU A 139 -19.60 -46.92 -2.63
N GLN A 140 -20.65 -46.99 -3.44
CA GLN A 140 -21.48 -45.82 -3.79
C GLN A 140 -22.19 -45.24 -2.56
N LYS A 141 -22.80 -46.08 -1.71
CA LYS A 141 -23.38 -45.65 -0.43
C LYS A 141 -22.34 -44.99 0.48
N GLY A 142 -21.16 -45.59 0.61
CA GLY A 142 -20.04 -45.02 1.38
C GLY A 142 -19.57 -43.67 0.84
N LYS A 143 -19.40 -43.55 -0.49
CA LYS A 143 -19.07 -42.29 -1.17
C LYS A 143 -20.12 -41.21 -0.90
N HIS A 144 -21.41 -41.53 -0.97
CA HIS A 144 -22.48 -40.58 -0.69
C HIS A 144 -22.53 -40.17 0.79
N GLY A 145 -22.28 -41.09 1.71
CA GLY A 145 -22.13 -40.80 3.15
C GLY A 145 -20.98 -39.82 3.41
N LEU A 146 -19.76 -40.15 2.96
CA LEU A 146 -18.59 -39.27 3.08
C LEU A 146 -18.81 -37.89 2.44
N GLN A 147 -19.58 -37.80 1.34
CA GLN A 147 -19.93 -36.54 0.71
C GLN A 147 -20.98 -35.75 1.51
N ALA A 148 -21.86 -36.41 2.28
CA ALA A 148 -22.77 -35.75 3.22
C ALA A 148 -21.99 -35.23 4.44
N ASP A 149 -21.16 -36.07 5.05
CA ASP A 149 -20.29 -35.72 6.18
C ASP A 149 -19.40 -34.52 5.86
N LEU A 150 -18.79 -34.50 4.66
CA LEU A 150 -17.97 -33.38 4.20
C LEU A 150 -18.78 -32.07 4.11
N ARG A 151 -20.01 -32.11 3.57
CA ARG A 151 -20.90 -30.93 3.51
C ARG A 151 -21.30 -30.47 4.90
N GLU A 152 -21.61 -31.39 5.81
CA GLU A 152 -21.94 -31.08 7.20
C GLU A 152 -20.76 -30.42 7.91
N LYS A 153 -19.55 -30.97 7.79
CA LYS A 153 -18.32 -30.39 8.36
C LYS A 153 -17.99 -29.02 7.77
N GLN A 154 -18.21 -28.82 6.47
CA GLN A 154 -18.07 -27.50 5.83
C GLN A 154 -19.08 -26.50 6.40
N LEU A 155 -20.35 -26.89 6.58
CA LEU A 155 -21.39 -26.03 7.16
C LEU A 155 -21.11 -25.71 8.63
N GLN A 156 -20.71 -26.71 9.43
CA GLN A 156 -20.28 -26.53 10.82
C GLN A 156 -19.13 -25.52 10.91
N ASN A 157 -18.08 -25.69 10.10
CA ASN A 157 -16.95 -24.75 10.08
C ASN A 157 -17.38 -23.32 9.65
N GLN A 158 -18.23 -23.19 8.63
CA GLN A 158 -18.79 -21.88 8.24
C GLN A 158 -19.57 -21.22 9.37
N ASN A 159 -20.34 -22.00 10.14
CA ASN A 159 -21.08 -21.48 11.29
C ASN A 159 -20.14 -21.08 12.43
N CYS A 160 -19.14 -21.89 12.78
CA CYS A 160 -18.11 -21.52 13.76
C CYS A 160 -17.37 -20.22 13.37
N ILE A 161 -17.04 -20.04 12.08
CA ILE A 161 -16.43 -18.80 11.58
C ILE A 161 -17.38 -17.60 11.71
N LYS A 162 -18.68 -17.77 11.44
CA LYS A 162 -19.69 -16.71 11.62
C LYS A 162 -19.85 -16.34 13.09
N GLU A 163 -19.95 -17.32 13.98
CA GLU A 163 -20.04 -17.12 15.43
C GLU A 163 -18.80 -16.43 15.99
N LEU A 164 -17.60 -16.83 15.57
CA LEU A 164 -16.35 -16.19 15.99
C LEU A 164 -16.27 -14.73 15.52
N LYS A 165 -16.69 -14.45 14.27
CA LYS A 165 -16.78 -13.08 13.75
C LYS A 165 -17.79 -12.23 14.53
N LEU A 166 -18.94 -12.81 14.89
CA LEU A 166 -19.96 -12.11 15.67
C LEU A 166 -19.47 -11.80 17.09
N LYS A 167 -18.82 -12.75 17.76
CA LYS A 167 -18.18 -12.54 19.08
C LYS A 167 -17.14 -11.42 19.01
N HIS A 168 -16.24 -11.47 18.04
CA HIS A 168 -15.23 -10.42 17.83
C HIS A 168 -15.86 -9.05 17.56
N GLN A 169 -16.96 -8.99 16.81
CA GLN A 169 -17.68 -7.73 16.57
C GLN A 169 -18.32 -7.17 17.86
N VAL A 170 -18.83 -8.03 18.74
CA VAL A 170 -19.34 -7.63 20.07
C VAL A 170 -18.19 -7.12 20.95
N GLU A 171 -17.08 -7.85 21.03
CA GLU A 171 -15.88 -7.44 21.79
C GLU A 171 -15.35 -6.07 21.34
N LEU A 172 -15.28 -5.82 20.02
CA LEU A 172 -14.90 -4.51 19.46
C LEU A 172 -15.90 -3.41 19.83
N MET A 173 -17.19 -3.70 19.84
CA MET A 173 -18.24 -2.74 20.20
C MET A 173 -18.20 -2.41 21.71
N GLU A 174 -17.99 -3.40 22.57
CA GLU A 174 -17.80 -3.22 24.01
C GLU A 174 -16.56 -2.37 24.30
N LEU A 175 -15.43 -2.71 23.68
CA LEU A 175 -14.17 -1.96 23.80
C LEU A 175 -14.32 -0.51 23.30
N SER A 176 -15.00 -0.29 22.17
CA SER A 176 -15.29 1.06 21.67
C SER A 176 -16.16 1.85 22.64
N ASN A 177 -17.19 1.23 23.22
CA ASN A 177 -18.07 1.85 24.22
C ASN A 177 -17.32 2.20 25.51
N ASP A 178 -16.35 1.39 25.93
CA ASP A 178 -15.50 1.69 27.09
C ASP A 178 -14.49 2.80 26.81
N TYR A 179 -13.94 2.89 25.59
CA TYR A 179 -13.19 4.07 25.17
C TYR A 179 -14.08 5.33 25.12
N ASP A 180 -15.29 5.26 24.57
CA ASP A 180 -16.23 6.39 24.58
C ASP A 180 -16.59 6.85 26.01
N LYS A 181 -16.81 5.90 26.94
CA LYS A 181 -17.04 6.21 28.36
C LYS A 181 -15.83 6.92 28.98
N THR A 182 -14.62 6.40 28.77
CA THR A 182 -13.41 6.99 29.36
C THR A 182 -13.10 8.37 28.76
N ILE A 183 -13.28 8.55 27.44
CA ILE A 183 -13.18 9.86 26.77
C ILE A 183 -14.19 10.86 27.36
N ARG A 184 -15.47 10.47 27.51
CA ARG A 184 -16.50 11.34 28.12
C ARG A 184 -16.18 11.68 29.57
N GLN A 185 -15.71 10.73 30.38
CA GLN A 185 -15.28 10.98 31.76
C GLN A 185 -14.10 11.95 31.84
N ILE A 186 -13.14 11.84 30.91
CA ILE A 186 -12.01 12.77 30.80
C ILE A 186 -12.53 14.16 30.41
N GLN A 187 -13.37 14.26 29.37
CA GLN A 187 -13.97 15.53 28.93
C GLN A 187 -14.71 16.24 30.05
N VAL A 188 -15.57 15.53 30.80
CA VAL A 188 -16.29 16.10 31.95
C VAL A 188 -15.33 16.60 33.02
N LYS A 189 -14.36 15.78 33.47
CA LYS A 189 -13.38 16.17 34.49
C LYS A 189 -12.58 17.42 34.10
N TYR A 190 -12.14 17.53 32.85
CA TYR A 190 -11.40 18.71 32.38
C TYR A 190 -12.31 19.92 32.16
N HIS A 191 -13.59 19.73 31.80
CA HIS A 191 -14.57 20.81 31.71
C HIS A 191 -14.90 21.39 33.08
N GLU A 192 -15.18 20.53 34.08
CA GLU A 192 -15.37 20.92 35.49
C GLU A 192 -14.14 21.68 36.02
N LYS A 193 -12.93 21.16 35.79
CA LYS A 193 -11.69 21.84 36.19
C LYS A 193 -11.53 23.20 35.52
N MET A 194 -11.92 23.33 34.24
CA MET A 194 -11.90 24.61 33.53
C MET A 194 -12.90 25.60 34.13
N GLN A 195 -14.14 25.17 34.42
CA GLN A 195 -15.15 26.01 35.07
C GLN A 195 -14.67 26.51 36.44
N LEU A 196 -14.13 25.63 37.28
CA LEU A 196 -13.57 25.99 38.59
C LEU A 196 -12.45 27.03 38.48
N MET A 197 -11.49 26.84 37.55
CA MET A 197 -10.43 27.82 37.28
C MET A 197 -11.00 29.18 36.85
N VAL A 198 -12.00 29.20 35.95
CA VAL A 198 -12.66 30.43 35.50
C VAL A 198 -13.40 31.13 36.66
N GLU A 199 -14.06 30.37 37.53
CA GLU A 199 -14.69 30.91 38.73
C GLU A 199 -13.69 31.50 39.74
N GLU A 200 -12.57 30.82 39.98
CA GLU A 200 -11.52 31.26 40.90
C GLU A 200 -10.82 32.53 40.38
N GLU A 201 -10.44 32.56 39.09
CA GLU A 201 -9.95 33.76 38.41
C GLU A 201 -10.98 34.90 38.50
N GLY A 202 -12.26 34.60 38.26
CA GLY A 202 -13.34 35.58 38.39
C GLY A 202 -13.53 36.10 39.82
N LYS A 203 -13.35 35.25 40.84
CA LYS A 203 -13.37 35.63 42.26
C LYS A 203 -12.17 36.52 42.61
N ARG A 204 -10.95 36.17 42.15
CA ARG A 204 -9.74 36.99 42.33
C ARG A 204 -9.86 38.37 41.67
N ARG A 205 -10.24 38.44 40.40
CA ARG A 205 -10.45 39.72 39.69
C ARG A 205 -11.49 40.62 40.38
N ARG A 206 -12.59 40.05 40.90
CA ARG A 206 -13.58 40.81 41.68
C ARG A 206 -12.99 41.33 43.00
N ALA A 207 -12.18 40.55 43.69
CA ALA A 207 -11.50 41.00 44.91
C ALA A 207 -10.50 42.14 44.61
N GLU A 208 -9.68 42.00 43.57
CA GLU A 208 -8.74 43.03 43.11
C GLU A 208 -9.44 44.35 42.72
N ILE A 209 -10.57 44.27 42.01
CA ILE A 209 -11.41 45.44 41.69
C ILE A 209 -11.96 46.09 42.95
N ASN A 210 -12.53 45.31 43.87
CA ASN A 210 -13.08 45.83 45.13
C ASN A 210 -11.99 46.53 45.97
N GLU A 211 -10.81 45.91 46.12
CA GLU A 211 -9.67 46.53 46.80
C GLU A 211 -9.23 47.85 46.14
N LEU A 212 -9.19 47.89 44.80
CA LEU A 212 -8.81 49.09 44.06
C LEU A 212 -9.87 50.19 44.22
N GLU A 213 -11.15 49.85 44.15
CA GLU A 213 -12.24 50.77 44.44
C GLU A 213 -12.15 51.32 45.86
N ASP A 214 -11.88 50.48 46.87
CA ASP A 214 -11.81 50.92 48.26
C ASP A 214 -10.58 51.80 48.54
N ARG A 215 -9.45 51.52 47.87
CA ARG A 215 -8.30 52.44 47.83
C ARG A 215 -8.66 53.78 47.17
N MET A 216 -9.40 53.78 46.06
CA MET A 216 -9.87 55.00 45.39
C MET A 216 -10.85 55.80 46.27
N LYS A 217 -11.84 55.14 46.88
CA LYS A 217 -12.79 55.75 47.84
C LYS A 217 -12.03 56.37 49.01
N SER A 218 -11.09 55.65 49.60
CA SER A 218 -10.21 56.16 50.67
C SER A 218 -9.41 57.39 50.21
N ARG A 219 -8.80 57.35 49.02
CA ARG A 219 -8.07 58.50 48.47
C ARG A 219 -8.98 59.71 48.27
N ILE A 220 -10.19 59.53 47.77
CA ILE A 220 -11.19 60.61 47.64
C ILE A 220 -11.51 61.22 49.01
N VAL A 221 -11.75 60.41 50.04
CA VAL A 221 -11.99 60.91 51.41
C VAL A 221 -10.79 61.72 51.92
N THR A 222 -9.55 61.21 51.82
CA THR A 222 -8.36 61.96 52.27
C THR A 222 -8.18 63.29 51.52
N MET A 223 -8.47 63.32 50.22
CA MET A 223 -8.39 64.52 49.39
C MET A 223 -9.49 65.53 49.74
N MET A 224 -10.71 65.08 50.05
CA MET A 224 -11.77 65.94 50.59
C MET A 224 -11.36 66.55 51.94
N GLU A 225 -10.84 65.74 52.88
CA GLU A 225 -10.36 66.24 54.18
C GLU A 225 -9.20 67.25 54.05
N GLU A 226 -8.27 67.00 53.12
CA GLU A 226 -7.19 67.94 52.76
C GLU A 226 -7.74 69.26 52.22
N HIS A 227 -8.70 69.22 51.28
CA HIS A 227 -9.33 70.42 50.73
C HIS A 227 -10.16 71.18 51.76
N GLU A 228 -10.93 70.51 52.59
CA GLU A 228 -11.66 71.15 53.70
C GLU A 228 -10.71 71.81 54.71
N ARG A 229 -9.57 71.15 55.02
CA ARG A 229 -8.56 71.71 55.92
C ARG A 229 -7.89 72.95 55.31
N ALA A 230 -7.63 72.93 54.01
CA ALA A 230 -7.13 74.10 53.28
C ALA A 230 -8.18 75.24 53.21
N LEU A 231 -9.46 74.91 53.02
CA LEU A 231 -10.56 75.87 53.03
C LEU A 231 -10.67 76.55 54.40
N ARG A 232 -10.73 75.76 55.49
CA ARG A 232 -10.74 76.29 56.87
C ARG A 232 -9.52 77.17 57.16
N GLY A 233 -8.31 76.75 56.74
CA GLY A 233 -7.11 77.57 56.88
C GLY A 233 -7.15 78.89 56.09
N ALA A 234 -7.80 78.91 54.92
CA ALA A 234 -8.04 80.13 54.17
C ALA A 234 -9.08 81.04 54.85
N GLU A 235 -10.18 80.48 55.36
CA GLU A 235 -11.19 81.21 56.15
C GLU A 235 -10.58 81.83 57.41
N GLU A 236 -9.76 81.08 58.15
CA GLU A 236 -9.00 81.55 59.31
C GLU A 236 -8.01 82.67 58.93
N TYR A 237 -7.29 82.53 57.82
CA TYR A 237 -6.40 83.57 57.29
C TYR A 237 -7.16 84.86 56.95
N TYR A 238 -8.25 84.77 56.18
CA TYR A 238 -9.04 85.94 55.81
C TYR A 238 -9.70 86.60 57.02
N SER A 239 -10.21 85.81 57.97
CA SER A 239 -10.72 86.31 59.25
C SER A 239 -9.63 87.04 60.04
N THR A 240 -8.41 86.49 60.10
CA THR A 240 -7.26 87.12 60.76
C THR A 240 -6.86 88.44 60.10
N VAL A 241 -6.82 88.50 58.75
CA VAL A 241 -6.54 89.73 58.00
C VAL A 241 -7.65 90.76 58.24
N GLN A 242 -8.91 90.35 58.20
CA GLN A 242 -10.05 91.23 58.46
C GLN A 242 -10.03 91.80 59.89
N ASN A 243 -9.70 90.98 60.89
CA ASN A 243 -9.52 91.42 62.27
C ASN A 243 -8.35 92.41 62.44
N LYS A 244 -7.23 92.20 61.72
CA LYS A 244 -6.12 93.17 61.68
C LYS A 244 -6.53 94.49 61.05
N LEU A 245 -7.16 94.46 59.87
CA LEU A 245 -7.66 95.66 59.21
C LEU A 245 -8.65 96.45 60.08
N LEU A 246 -9.50 95.76 60.86
CA LEU A 246 -10.39 96.39 61.83
C LEU A 246 -9.66 96.99 63.05
N ALA A 247 -8.53 96.42 63.45
CA ALA A 247 -7.66 96.98 64.51
C ALA A 247 -6.89 98.21 63.99
N ASP A 248 -6.26 98.12 62.82
CA ASP A 248 -5.56 99.23 62.16
C ASP A 248 -6.51 100.40 61.91
N GLN A 249 -7.76 100.13 61.51
CA GLN A 249 -8.80 101.16 61.33
C GLN A 249 -9.20 101.86 62.65
N LYS A 250 -9.03 101.21 63.82
CA LYS A 250 -9.21 101.88 65.12
C LYS A 250 -8.04 102.80 65.44
N VAL A 251 -6.81 102.29 65.28
CA VAL A 251 -5.57 103.07 65.53
C VAL A 251 -5.55 104.34 64.67
N LEU A 252 -5.82 104.22 63.36
CA LEU A 252 -5.86 105.38 62.45
C LEU A 252 -6.96 106.40 62.80
N LYS A 253 -8.06 105.98 63.46
CA LYS A 253 -9.09 106.90 63.96
C LYS A 253 -8.65 107.63 65.24
N GLU A 254 -7.91 106.96 66.10
CA GLU A 254 -7.33 107.54 67.32
C GLU A 254 -6.23 108.56 66.96
N GLU A 255 -5.32 108.21 66.05
CA GLU A 255 -4.29 109.12 65.54
C GLU A 255 -4.88 110.36 64.84
N PHE A 256 -5.94 110.19 64.03
CA PHE A 256 -6.62 111.31 63.39
C PHE A 256 -7.23 112.30 64.39
N ALA A 257 -7.79 111.79 65.51
CA ALA A 257 -8.31 112.64 66.58
C ALA A 257 -7.20 113.39 67.33
N GLU A 258 -6.04 112.76 67.53
CA GLU A 258 -4.85 113.40 68.13
C GLU A 258 -4.31 114.55 67.26
N VAL A 259 -4.23 114.35 65.93
CA VAL A 259 -3.75 115.37 64.99
C VAL A 259 -4.72 116.56 64.89
N GLN A 260 -6.04 116.33 64.88
CA GLN A 260 -7.03 117.42 64.92
C GLN A 260 -6.88 118.31 66.16
N LYS A 261 -6.55 117.71 67.31
CA LYS A 261 -6.33 118.43 68.58
C LYS A 261 -5.08 119.30 68.55
N GLN A 262 -4.00 118.83 67.92
CA GLN A 262 -2.76 119.60 67.73
C GLN A 262 -2.96 120.79 66.77
N LEU A 263 -3.69 120.61 65.67
CA LEU A 263 -3.98 121.67 64.70
C LEU A 263 -4.73 122.86 65.35
N ALA A 264 -5.74 122.56 66.17
CA ALA A 264 -6.51 123.57 66.91
C ALA A 264 -5.70 124.34 67.96
N GLN A 265 -4.49 123.87 68.31
CA GLN A 265 -3.57 124.53 69.22
C GLN A 265 -2.65 125.51 68.47
N ALA A 266 -2.17 125.13 67.27
CA ALA A 266 -1.32 125.98 66.43
C ALA A 266 -2.04 127.23 65.88
N ASP A 267 -3.32 127.12 65.50
CA ASP A 267 -4.11 128.26 64.97
C ASP A 267 -4.26 129.42 65.98
N LYS A 268 -4.21 129.14 67.29
CA LYS A 268 -4.26 130.18 68.32
C LYS A 268 -2.99 131.01 68.43
N GLU A 269 -1.83 130.42 68.14
CA GLU A 269 -0.53 131.09 68.22
C GLU A 269 -0.28 131.96 66.98
N LEU A 270 -0.73 131.50 65.81
CA LEU A 270 -0.61 132.22 64.54
C LEU A 270 -1.38 133.57 64.55
N SER A 271 -2.53 133.62 65.23
CA SER A 271 -3.37 134.82 65.29
C SER A 271 -2.75 136.01 66.03
N VAL A 272 -1.75 135.78 66.90
CA VAL A 272 -1.10 136.86 67.68
C VAL A 272 0.07 137.47 66.88
N ALA A 273 0.80 136.67 66.11
CA ALA A 273 1.98 137.12 65.36
C ALA A 273 1.66 137.98 64.12
N GLN A 274 0.45 137.89 63.57
CA GLN A 274 0.08 138.60 62.32
C GLN A 274 -0.18 140.12 62.49
N GLN A 275 -0.29 140.62 63.73
CA GLN A 275 -0.68 142.01 63.98
C GLN A 275 0.50 143.00 64.07
N GLU A 276 1.72 142.55 64.42
CA GLU A 276 2.92 143.39 64.44
C GLU A 276 3.60 143.55 63.06
N ASN A 277 3.52 142.52 62.21
CA ASN A 277 4.32 142.44 60.97
C ASN A 277 3.91 143.46 59.88
N LYS A 278 2.77 144.15 60.03
CA LYS A 278 2.29 145.19 59.09
C LYS A 278 3.01 146.53 59.22
N ARG A 279 3.80 146.77 60.28
CA ARG A 279 4.42 148.09 60.55
C ARG A 279 5.83 148.28 59.94
N LEU A 280 6.49 147.21 59.48
CA LEU A 280 7.90 147.23 59.07
C LEU A 280 8.12 146.95 57.57
N HIS A 281 7.07 146.71 56.80
CA HIS A 281 7.20 146.20 55.42
C HIS A 281 7.43 147.28 54.35
N GLU A 282 7.32 148.57 54.69
CA GLU A 282 7.42 149.70 53.74
C GLU A 282 8.86 150.17 53.46
N SER A 283 9.86 149.73 54.23
CA SER A 283 11.25 150.26 54.15
C SER A 283 12.27 149.39 53.41
N LEU A 284 11.87 148.32 52.71
CA LEU A 284 12.79 147.39 52.02
C LEU A 284 12.53 147.24 50.51
N HIS A 285 11.83 148.19 49.89
CA HIS A 285 11.52 148.17 48.45
C HIS A 285 12.71 148.60 47.56
N GLU A 286 13.73 149.27 48.11
CA GLU A 286 14.81 149.88 47.30
C GLU A 286 16.05 148.99 47.06
N ALA A 287 16.09 147.78 47.61
CA ALA A 287 17.25 146.90 47.57
C ALA A 287 17.26 145.89 46.38
N GLN A 288 17.41 146.42 45.16
CA GLN A 288 18.10 145.77 44.02
C GLN A 288 17.40 144.50 43.43
N GLN A 289 16.80 144.48 42.23
CA GLN A 289 17.21 145.04 40.92
C GLN A 289 18.59 144.58 40.40
N LYS A 290 18.79 143.25 40.39
CA LYS A 290 19.62 142.44 39.46
C LYS A 290 18.97 141.04 39.36
N LEU A 291 18.71 140.34 38.24
CA LEU A 291 19.07 140.47 36.80
C LEU A 291 20.58 140.27 36.54
N PRO A 292 21.07 139.16 35.90
CA PRO A 292 20.39 138.24 34.95
C PRO A 292 20.68 136.72 35.12
N GLU A 293 19.70 135.89 35.51
CA GLU A 293 19.78 134.42 35.31
C GLU A 293 19.10 133.91 34.02
N LEU A 294 18.58 134.83 33.20
CA LEU A 294 18.18 134.56 31.81
C LEU A 294 19.36 134.20 30.88
N GLN A 295 20.60 134.10 31.41
CA GLN A 295 21.67 133.33 30.77
C GLN A 295 21.37 131.81 30.74
N LYS A 296 20.44 131.30 31.55
CA LYS A 296 20.05 129.88 31.53
C LYS A 296 19.29 129.48 30.26
N GLN A 297 18.75 130.44 29.48
CA GLN A 297 18.27 130.18 28.12
C GLN A 297 19.41 129.80 27.14
N LEU A 298 20.68 130.05 27.49
CA LEU A 298 21.85 129.47 26.80
C LEU A 298 21.95 127.95 27.01
N GLN A 299 21.38 127.42 28.10
CA GLN A 299 21.37 125.98 28.41
C GLN A 299 20.43 125.21 27.47
N GLU A 300 19.37 125.84 26.96
CA GLU A 300 18.50 125.26 25.92
C GLU A 300 19.27 125.12 24.58
N HIS A 301 20.13 126.09 24.26
CA HIS A 301 21.08 125.97 23.14
C HIS A 301 22.12 124.85 23.37
N SER A 302 22.47 124.53 24.62
CA SER A 302 23.29 123.34 24.93
C SER A 302 22.53 122.02 24.76
N GLN A 303 21.21 121.99 25.01
CA GLN A 303 20.38 120.81 24.73
C GLN A 303 20.25 120.55 23.23
N ALA A 304 20.16 121.60 22.41
CA ALA A 304 20.27 121.48 20.94
C ALA A 304 21.64 120.90 20.52
N LYS A 305 22.73 121.37 21.14
CA LYS A 305 24.09 120.87 20.89
C LYS A 305 24.28 119.42 21.36
N ALA A 306 23.64 119.01 22.45
CA ALA A 306 23.64 117.63 22.95
C ALA A 306 22.83 116.69 22.04
N LYS A 307 21.67 117.13 21.52
CA LYS A 307 20.92 116.39 20.49
C LYS A 307 21.73 116.23 19.21
N MET A 308 22.48 117.26 18.80
CA MET A 308 23.40 117.19 17.65
C MET A 308 24.60 116.27 17.92
N ALA A 309 25.15 116.25 19.14
CA ALA A 309 26.21 115.32 19.53
C ALA A 309 25.72 113.87 19.59
N ALA A 310 24.51 113.63 20.10
CA ALA A 310 23.88 112.31 20.13
C ALA A 310 23.52 111.80 18.71
N SER A 311 23.05 112.67 17.81
CA SER A 311 22.86 112.31 16.42
C SER A 311 24.19 112.09 15.69
N ARG A 312 25.25 112.85 15.99
CA ARG A 312 26.60 112.63 15.44
C ARG A 312 27.27 111.37 15.99
N ALA A 313 26.96 110.97 17.23
CA ALA A 313 27.37 109.69 17.80
C ALA A 313 26.61 108.52 17.17
N ARG A 314 25.29 108.63 16.99
CA ARG A 314 24.50 107.66 16.22
C ARG A 314 24.94 107.59 14.76
N LEU A 315 25.29 108.72 14.13
CA LEU A 315 25.85 108.76 12.78
C LEU A 315 27.22 108.07 12.76
N LYS A 316 28.11 108.31 13.72
CA LYS A 316 29.39 107.57 13.82
C LYS A 316 29.22 106.08 14.04
N VAL A 317 28.23 105.66 14.83
CA VAL A 317 27.89 104.23 15.00
C VAL A 317 27.35 103.68 13.68
N LYS A 318 26.43 104.38 13.01
CA LYS A 318 25.90 103.97 11.70
C LYS A 318 26.94 104.03 10.57
N GLU A 319 27.92 104.94 10.60
CA GLU A 319 29.09 104.97 9.72
C GLU A 319 30.09 103.86 10.04
N LYS A 320 30.13 103.39 11.29
CA LYS A 320 30.94 102.24 11.67
C LYS A 320 30.24 100.96 11.20
N GLU A 321 28.97 100.77 11.53
CA GLU A 321 28.12 99.71 10.99
C GLU A 321 28.11 99.71 9.45
N LEU A 322 28.07 100.86 8.77
CA LEU A 322 28.14 100.91 7.30
C LEU A 322 29.53 100.50 6.78
N ARG A 323 30.61 100.86 7.47
CA ARG A 323 31.97 100.40 7.09
C ARG A 323 32.18 98.93 7.39
N ASP A 324 31.69 98.46 8.53
CA ASP A 324 31.73 97.06 8.94
C ASP A 324 30.88 96.22 7.95
N LEU A 325 29.68 96.68 7.59
CA LEU A 325 28.81 96.04 6.58
C LEU A 325 29.36 96.16 5.15
N MET A 326 30.09 97.23 4.80
CA MET A 326 30.82 97.32 3.53
C MET A 326 31.99 96.33 3.51
N VAL A 327 32.75 96.19 4.59
CA VAL A 327 33.82 95.18 4.69
C VAL A 327 33.23 93.77 4.68
N GLU A 328 32.11 93.52 5.37
CA GLU A 328 31.37 92.26 5.27
C GLU A 328 30.87 92.01 3.85
N HIS A 329 30.37 93.02 3.13
CA HIS A 329 29.93 92.90 1.75
C HIS A 329 31.10 92.64 0.79
N GLU A 330 32.23 93.32 0.95
CA GLU A 330 33.47 93.09 0.19
C GLU A 330 34.03 91.68 0.46
N LEU A 331 33.99 91.22 1.72
CA LEU A 331 34.33 89.85 2.11
C LEU A 331 33.35 88.82 1.55
N LEU A 332 32.04 89.13 1.52
CA LEU A 332 31.03 88.27 0.90
C LEU A 332 31.17 88.22 -0.62
N LEU A 333 31.55 89.32 -1.27
CA LEU A 333 31.84 89.37 -2.70
C LEU A 333 33.12 88.57 -3.01
N GLN A 334 34.19 88.74 -2.24
CA GLN A 334 35.41 87.93 -2.39
C GLN A 334 35.18 86.45 -2.08
N ALA A 335 34.32 86.13 -1.10
CA ALA A 335 33.91 84.75 -0.80
C ALA A 335 33.01 84.19 -1.92
N PHE A 336 32.10 85.00 -2.47
CA PHE A 336 31.23 84.61 -3.58
C PHE A 336 32.05 84.39 -4.85
N GLU A 337 32.98 85.28 -5.21
CA GLU A 337 33.91 85.09 -6.32
C GLU A 337 34.78 83.86 -6.13
N LYS A 338 35.29 83.60 -4.92
CA LYS A 338 36.01 82.35 -4.61
C LYS A 338 35.12 81.12 -4.79
N ILE A 339 33.89 81.11 -4.27
CA ILE A 339 32.94 80.01 -4.46
C ILE A 339 32.55 79.86 -5.94
N GLN A 340 32.46 80.94 -6.70
CA GLN A 340 32.23 80.92 -8.15
C GLN A 340 33.42 80.31 -8.90
N GLN A 341 34.65 80.69 -8.55
CA GLN A 341 35.89 80.14 -9.09
C GLN A 341 36.04 78.66 -8.71
N GLU A 342 35.76 78.29 -7.46
CA GLU A 342 35.77 76.91 -6.97
C GLU A 342 34.70 76.06 -7.68
N ARG A 343 33.48 76.59 -7.88
CA ARG A 343 32.43 75.97 -8.70
C ARG A 343 32.90 75.76 -10.14
N ASP A 344 33.50 76.76 -10.76
CA ASP A 344 33.93 76.68 -12.17
C ASP A 344 35.18 75.83 -12.36
N GLU A 345 36.07 75.77 -11.37
CA GLU A 345 37.13 74.77 -11.30
C GLU A 345 36.58 73.37 -11.05
N LEU A 346 35.59 73.20 -10.17
CA LEU A 346 34.91 71.91 -9.95
C LEU A 346 34.20 71.44 -11.21
N LEU A 347 33.49 72.32 -11.93
CA LEU A 347 32.87 72.00 -13.22
C LEU A 347 33.91 71.69 -14.30
N ARG A 348 35.03 72.44 -14.39
CA ARG A 348 36.14 72.09 -15.30
C ARG A 348 36.79 70.76 -14.93
N ARG A 349 37.09 70.53 -13.66
CA ARG A 349 37.69 69.27 -13.15
C ARG A 349 36.74 68.10 -13.34
N GLN A 350 35.45 68.27 -13.10
CA GLN A 350 34.43 67.25 -13.34
C GLN A 350 34.33 66.94 -14.84
N THR A 351 34.29 67.96 -15.70
CA THR A 351 34.28 67.78 -17.16
C THR A 351 35.54 67.07 -17.65
N GLN A 352 36.72 67.49 -17.18
CA GLN A 352 37.99 66.83 -17.48
C GLN A 352 38.02 65.40 -16.95
N THR A 353 37.54 65.14 -15.73
CA THR A 353 37.47 63.80 -15.14
C THR A 353 36.49 62.90 -15.89
N ILE A 354 35.37 63.44 -16.36
CA ILE A 354 34.42 62.71 -17.21
C ILE A 354 35.07 62.37 -18.57
N LEU A 355 35.76 63.32 -19.21
CA LEU A 355 36.48 63.07 -20.46
C LEU A 355 37.63 62.08 -20.28
N ASP A 356 38.44 62.21 -19.22
CA ASP A 356 39.49 61.26 -18.86
C ASP A 356 38.92 59.89 -18.51
N MET A 357 37.75 59.83 -17.87
CA MET A 357 37.06 58.58 -17.54
C MET A 357 36.45 57.94 -18.80
N GLN A 358 35.93 58.73 -19.75
CA GLN A 358 35.47 58.26 -21.05
C GLN A 358 36.63 57.81 -21.94
N GLN A 359 37.78 58.48 -21.90
CA GLN A 359 39.00 58.01 -22.55
C GLN A 359 39.53 56.73 -21.88
N LYS A 360 39.51 56.64 -20.54
CA LYS A 360 39.91 55.42 -19.82
C LYS A 360 38.92 54.27 -19.97
N SER A 361 37.61 54.56 -20.10
CA SER A 361 36.59 53.55 -20.37
C SER A 361 36.69 53.10 -21.82
N GLY A 362 36.80 54.01 -22.79
CA GLY A 362 37.02 53.69 -24.20
C GLY A 362 38.33 52.95 -24.45
N LEU A 363 39.42 53.31 -23.76
CA LEU A 363 40.68 52.54 -23.79
C LEU A 363 40.53 51.17 -23.12
N LYS A 364 39.72 51.05 -22.05
CA LYS A 364 39.38 49.75 -21.44
C LYS A 364 38.49 48.92 -22.33
N GLU A 365 37.50 49.50 -23.00
CA GLU A 365 36.62 48.85 -23.97
C GLU A 365 37.45 48.39 -25.16
N LEU A 366 38.24 49.25 -25.80
CA LEU A 366 39.13 48.87 -26.90
C LEU A 366 40.17 47.81 -26.49
N LEU A 367 40.60 47.79 -25.23
CA LEU A 367 41.51 46.77 -24.68
C LEU A 367 40.77 45.48 -24.29
N LEU A 368 39.50 45.55 -23.88
CA LEU A 368 38.61 44.41 -23.64
C LEU A 368 38.12 43.81 -24.95
N GLU A 369 37.84 44.60 -25.97
CA GLU A 369 37.57 44.21 -27.35
C GLU A 369 38.81 43.58 -27.97
N ARG A 370 40.01 44.16 -27.80
CA ARG A 370 41.26 43.50 -28.21
C ARG A 370 41.54 42.23 -27.42
N LYS A 371 41.21 42.16 -26.13
CA LYS A 371 41.32 40.93 -25.34
C LYS A 371 40.29 39.90 -25.74
N LEU A 372 39.06 40.29 -26.05
CA LEU A 372 38.01 39.42 -26.57
C LEU A 372 38.40 38.93 -27.95
N ALA A 373 38.76 39.80 -28.89
CA ALA A 373 39.25 39.43 -30.21
C ALA A 373 40.48 38.51 -30.13
N ALA A 374 41.45 38.79 -29.25
CA ALA A 374 42.60 37.90 -29.04
C ALA A 374 42.21 36.58 -28.35
N LEU A 375 41.28 36.58 -27.40
CA LEU A 375 40.79 35.37 -26.75
C LEU A 375 39.97 34.52 -27.72
N THR A 376 39.10 35.12 -28.52
CA THR A 376 38.37 34.50 -29.63
C THR A 376 39.33 33.98 -30.68
N GLU A 377 40.33 34.74 -31.11
CA GLU A 377 41.36 34.26 -32.05
C GLU A 377 42.18 33.11 -31.43
N THR A 378 42.44 33.12 -30.11
CA THR A 378 43.06 31.96 -29.44
C THR A 378 42.09 30.80 -29.27
N LEU A 379 40.79 31.04 -29.11
CA LEU A 379 39.76 30.01 -29.05
C LEU A 379 39.62 29.36 -30.42
N GLU A 380 39.42 30.13 -31.48
CA GLU A 380 39.40 29.69 -32.88
C GLU A 380 40.71 28.98 -33.27
N LYS A 381 41.88 29.48 -32.88
CA LYS A 381 43.16 28.77 -33.08
C LYS A 381 43.23 27.49 -32.25
N LYS A 382 42.66 27.45 -31.05
CA LYS A 382 42.63 26.23 -30.22
C LYS A 382 41.64 25.21 -30.77
N GLU A 383 40.45 25.62 -31.20
CA GLU A 383 39.47 24.80 -31.89
C GLU A 383 40.03 24.29 -33.23
N ALA A 384 40.67 25.15 -34.03
CA ALA A 384 41.37 24.73 -35.25
C ALA A 384 42.54 23.77 -34.97
N GLN A 385 43.32 24.01 -33.91
CA GLN A 385 44.36 23.07 -33.45
C GLN A 385 43.76 21.76 -32.92
N LEU A 386 42.59 21.79 -32.27
CA LEU A 386 41.93 20.63 -31.69
C LEU A 386 41.25 19.81 -32.79
N CYS A 387 40.59 20.45 -33.76
CA CYS A 387 40.12 19.84 -35.01
C CYS A 387 41.28 19.25 -35.83
N ALA A 388 42.39 19.97 -36.00
CA ALA A 388 43.57 19.45 -36.70
C ALA A 388 44.25 18.31 -35.93
N ALA A 389 44.31 18.37 -34.59
CA ALA A 389 44.79 17.28 -33.75
C ALA A 389 43.89 16.05 -33.87
N LEU A 390 42.58 16.19 -33.68
CA LEU A 390 41.60 15.12 -33.88
C LEU A 390 41.63 14.52 -35.30
N SER A 391 41.94 15.32 -36.32
CA SER A 391 42.06 14.86 -37.72
C SER A 391 43.41 14.21 -38.05
N SER A 392 44.46 14.45 -37.25
CA SER A 392 45.81 13.90 -37.46
C SER A 392 46.18 12.80 -36.46
N SER A 393 45.45 12.69 -35.35
CA SER A 393 45.56 11.62 -34.38
C SER A 393 44.61 10.49 -34.75
N ASN A 394 45.15 9.35 -35.19
CA ASN A 394 44.41 8.08 -35.26
C ASN A 394 44.16 7.53 -33.84
N LEU A 395 43.48 8.30 -32.99
CA LEU A 395 43.06 7.92 -31.65
C LEU A 395 41.65 7.34 -31.71
N ASP A 396 41.45 6.24 -30.98
CA ASP A 396 40.14 5.59 -30.84
C ASP A 396 39.10 6.58 -30.29
N PRO A 397 37.99 6.85 -31.01
CA PRO A 397 36.96 7.80 -30.57
C PRO A 397 36.36 7.49 -29.19
N THR A 398 36.42 6.22 -28.75
CA THR A 398 35.84 5.80 -27.48
C THR A 398 36.70 6.19 -26.26
N ALA A 399 38.01 6.33 -26.42
CA ALA A 399 38.92 6.64 -25.31
C ALA A 399 38.90 8.13 -24.91
N GLY A 400 38.79 9.04 -25.89
CA GLY A 400 38.81 10.49 -25.65
C GLY A 400 37.51 11.05 -25.05
N SER A 401 36.35 10.51 -25.44
CA SER A 401 35.04 10.95 -24.94
C SER A 401 34.89 10.69 -23.43
N ASN A 402 35.30 9.51 -22.97
CA ASN A 402 35.14 9.08 -21.58
C ASN A 402 35.99 9.90 -20.59
N SER A 403 37.16 10.40 -21.00
CA SER A 403 37.99 11.28 -20.16
C SER A 403 37.45 12.72 -20.10
N ALA A 404 36.86 13.23 -21.19
CA ALA A 404 36.23 14.54 -21.22
C ALA A 404 34.98 14.60 -20.32
N ASN A 405 34.05 13.64 -20.46
CA ASN A 405 32.80 13.62 -19.70
C ASN A 405 33.05 13.53 -18.17
N ARG A 406 34.03 12.73 -17.75
CA ARG A 406 34.35 12.56 -16.33
C ARG A 406 34.95 13.81 -15.68
N LEU A 407 35.60 14.67 -16.47
CA LEU A 407 36.08 15.99 -16.03
C LEU A 407 34.93 16.99 -15.91
N GLN A 408 33.97 16.96 -16.84
CA GLN A 408 32.76 17.77 -16.82
C GLN A 408 31.92 17.49 -15.57
N GLU A 409 31.62 16.22 -15.28
CA GLU A 409 30.83 15.80 -14.10
C GLU A 409 31.44 16.28 -12.77
N ILE A 410 32.78 16.24 -12.64
CA ILE A 410 33.47 16.71 -11.43
C ILE A 410 33.30 18.23 -11.26
N LEU A 411 33.38 19.00 -12.34
CA LEU A 411 33.19 20.46 -12.30
C LEU A 411 31.75 20.83 -11.95
N GLU A 412 30.76 20.17 -12.55
CA GLU A 412 29.34 20.39 -12.26
C GLU A 412 28.97 19.98 -10.82
N SER A 413 29.48 18.84 -10.34
CA SER A 413 29.33 18.42 -8.93
C SER A 413 29.87 19.47 -7.94
N LYS A 414 31.06 20.01 -8.20
CA LYS A 414 31.64 21.09 -7.38
C LYS A 414 30.82 22.38 -7.47
N HIS A 415 30.29 22.71 -8.65
CA HIS A 415 29.47 23.91 -8.84
C HIS A 415 28.15 23.85 -8.05
N ILE A 416 27.44 22.72 -8.12
CA ILE A 416 26.20 22.48 -7.35
C ILE A 416 26.46 22.60 -5.84
N THR A 417 27.56 22.01 -5.35
CA THR A 417 27.95 22.07 -3.93
C THR A 417 28.21 23.51 -3.48
N ILE A 418 28.85 24.34 -4.31
CA ILE A 418 29.11 25.75 -4.02
C ILE A 418 27.80 26.57 -4.00
N SER A 419 26.83 26.26 -4.86
CA SER A 419 25.53 26.95 -4.88
C SER A 419 24.73 26.68 -3.60
N ALA A 420 24.60 25.41 -3.20
CA ALA A 420 23.86 25.02 -1.99
C ALA A 420 24.42 25.68 -0.72
N LEU A 421 25.75 25.72 -0.57
CA LEU A 421 26.41 26.37 0.57
C LEU A 421 26.19 27.89 0.62
N ARG A 422 26.01 28.55 -0.54
CA ARG A 422 25.68 29.98 -0.61
C ARG A 422 24.23 30.24 -0.20
N GLU A 423 23.30 29.38 -0.62
CA GLU A 423 21.89 29.50 -0.26
C GLU A 423 21.70 29.34 1.26
N ASP A 424 22.28 28.32 1.88
CA ASP A 424 22.23 28.15 3.34
C ASP A 424 22.88 29.31 4.11
N LEU A 425 24.00 29.84 3.62
CA LEU A 425 24.63 31.02 4.22
C LEU A 425 23.68 32.24 4.18
N THR A 426 23.05 32.52 3.04
CA THR A 426 22.11 33.64 2.92
C THR A 426 20.83 33.45 3.76
N ARG A 427 20.39 32.20 3.97
CA ARG A 427 19.27 31.89 4.85
C ARG A 427 19.60 32.16 6.32
N GLN A 428 20.73 31.66 6.81
CA GLN A 428 21.18 31.90 8.19
C GLN A 428 21.43 33.39 8.47
N CYS A 429 21.95 34.12 7.48
CA CYS A 429 22.14 35.57 7.58
C CYS A 429 20.83 36.33 7.81
N LYS A 430 19.76 35.95 7.09
CA LYS A 430 18.42 36.52 7.29
C LYS A 430 17.81 36.15 8.64
N GLU A 431 17.83 34.86 9.01
CA GLU A 431 17.32 34.40 10.30
C GLU A 431 18.01 35.12 11.48
N TYR A 432 19.31 35.39 11.36
CA TYR A 432 20.08 36.18 12.32
C TYR A 432 19.69 37.67 12.32
N ASP A 433 19.54 38.31 11.17
CA ASP A 433 19.18 39.73 11.07
C ASP A 433 17.74 40.03 11.51
N ASP A 434 16.80 39.13 11.24
CA ASP A 434 15.41 39.24 11.72
C ASP A 434 15.37 39.13 13.26
N LEU A 435 16.17 38.22 13.84
CA LEU A 435 16.32 38.10 15.30
C LEU A 435 17.00 39.34 15.89
N LEU A 436 18.03 39.86 15.21
CA LEU A 436 18.74 41.09 15.58
C LEU A 436 17.78 42.29 15.63
N SER A 437 16.95 42.48 14.60
CA SER A 437 15.94 43.55 14.56
C SER A 437 14.92 43.38 15.67
N THR A 438 14.38 42.16 15.86
CA THR A 438 13.40 41.85 16.91
C THR A 438 13.97 42.14 18.31
N CYS A 439 15.25 41.84 18.55
CA CYS A 439 15.94 42.15 19.80
C CYS A 439 16.15 43.66 20.00
N GLN A 440 16.59 44.38 18.95
CA GLN A 440 16.73 45.84 19.01
C GLN A 440 15.40 46.55 19.27
N GLU A 441 14.32 46.10 18.63
CA GLU A 441 12.96 46.62 18.83
C GLU A 441 12.45 46.38 20.25
N ARG A 442 12.62 45.17 20.80
CA ARG A 442 12.26 44.88 22.20
C ARG A 442 13.07 45.69 23.20
N LEU A 443 14.36 45.91 22.97
CA LEU A 443 15.20 46.72 23.86
C LEU A 443 14.83 48.21 23.80
N LYS A 444 14.52 48.75 22.61
CA LYS A 444 13.93 50.09 22.46
C LYS A 444 12.59 50.20 23.19
N ALA A 445 11.71 49.21 23.07
CA ALA A 445 10.39 49.21 23.70
C ALA A 445 10.45 49.15 25.24
N LEU A 446 11.51 48.56 25.79
CA LEU A 446 11.82 48.56 27.23
C LEU A 446 12.56 49.83 27.69
N GLY A 447 12.77 50.81 26.81
CA GLY A 447 13.42 52.09 27.14
C GLY A 447 14.94 52.03 27.25
N VAL A 448 15.59 50.94 26.84
CA VAL A 448 17.05 50.79 26.92
C VAL A 448 17.72 51.53 25.75
N PRO A 449 18.63 52.51 25.99
CA PRO A 449 19.33 53.20 24.91
C PRO A 449 20.30 52.25 24.18
N LEU A 450 20.20 52.15 22.85
CA LEU A 450 21.02 51.24 22.03
C LEU A 450 22.46 51.72 21.75
N TYR A 451 22.99 52.69 22.50
CA TYR A 451 24.32 53.26 22.23
C TYR A 451 25.48 52.25 22.41
N GLU A 452 25.25 51.16 23.15
CA GLU A 452 26.22 50.05 23.33
C GLU A 452 25.64 48.68 22.92
N PHE A 453 24.79 48.62 21.88
CA PHE A 453 24.28 47.32 21.39
C PHE A 453 25.38 46.56 20.61
N PRO A 454 25.85 45.38 21.06
CA PRO A 454 27.11 44.80 20.58
C PRO A 454 27.00 43.97 19.28
N PHE A 455 25.78 43.74 18.78
CA PHE A 455 25.52 42.86 17.63
C PHE A 455 25.28 43.70 16.35
N ARG A 456 25.81 43.23 15.19
CA ARG A 456 25.78 43.93 13.89
C ARG A 456 25.06 43.09 12.83
N PRO A 457 24.53 43.68 11.75
CA PRO A 457 23.89 42.93 10.66
C PRO A 457 24.83 41.97 9.93
N SER A 458 24.28 40.90 9.38
CA SER A 458 24.99 39.81 8.69
C SER A 458 25.86 40.29 7.53
N GLU A 459 25.39 41.27 6.74
CA GLU A 459 26.15 41.89 5.66
C GLU A 459 27.47 42.52 6.16
N GLN A 460 27.46 43.14 7.35
CA GLN A 460 28.66 43.73 7.94
C GLN A 460 29.59 42.68 8.58
N ILE A 461 29.06 41.52 8.95
CA ILE A 461 29.84 40.39 9.46
C ILE A 461 30.54 39.67 8.28
N LEU A 462 29.84 39.46 7.16
CA LEU A 462 30.39 38.81 5.96
C LEU A 462 31.30 39.71 5.12
N ALA A 463 31.02 41.02 5.05
CA ALA A 463 31.89 41.99 4.38
C ALA A 463 32.95 42.60 5.31
N GLY A 464 32.97 42.21 6.59
CA GLY A 464 33.93 42.68 7.57
C GLY A 464 35.34 42.16 7.29
N PRO A 465 36.41 42.98 7.45
CA PRO A 465 37.76 42.47 7.37
C PRO A 465 37.99 41.45 8.49
N THR A 466 38.49 40.26 8.12
CA THR A 466 38.83 39.21 9.08
C THR A 466 39.76 39.76 10.17
N PRO A 467 39.48 39.51 11.47
CA PRO A 467 40.33 39.98 12.54
C PRO A 467 41.69 39.31 12.42
N LYS A 468 42.72 40.11 12.14
CA LYS A 468 44.11 39.67 12.11
C LYS A 468 44.59 39.39 13.54
N HIS A 469 44.85 38.11 13.81
CA HIS A 469 46.04 37.73 14.56
C HIS A 469 47.14 37.39 13.54
#